data_AF-A0A842RIS3-F1
#
_entry.id   AF-A0A842RIS3-F1
#
_cell.length_a   1.000
_cell.length_b   1.000
_cell.length_c   1.000
_cell.angle_alpha   90.00
_cell.angle_beta   90.00
_cell.angle_gamma   90.00
#
_symmetry.space_group_name_H-M   'P 1'
#
loop_
_entity.id
_entity.type
_entity.pdbx_description
1 polymer ?
#
loop_
_entity_poly.entity_id
_entity_poly.type
_entity_poly.pdbx_seq_one_letter_code
_entity_poly.pdbx_strand_id
1 'polypeptide(L)'
;MLNSVIATSDKLLRTFIDPKDEVILPEMGITEEWAFQTADNIESSPCVADLDSDGTLEVVVGSNDDWLYCFSHIGSKEWGYQTEGDITSSPVVADFDGDGTLEVVVGSNDNKLYCLSHTGVQEWSYKTGYNITSSPAVVDLDNDGTLEVVIVSNNLFCLSHTGSLEWDYQIKPSSLAVADLDSDGTLEVLVGSYDANLYCLGLTGVTTSGSGQWYSFHGSSFRTGQPDSDSDYLDDLTEEFYNTDVGINDTDSDGFLDGLEAMVGLDPLSDDSTGDLDGDGLDNLEEMTIYHTSVFNPDTDNDGLSDGKEINEYETDPFDEDSDDDGLFDGDEINIYHTDPTNEDSDKDGLNDGLEVKRGSNPLLWDRWGRLFGLYLLPLYLAIITVMVIISLRKRRKRKTRKEQLLKIIKDYDKLSLDQMAQLMQFKDTKTLEEWIINLPENTLLIKDNQVIILEESRTNLSVAAEAIDELLQRFEEFERQQKGKN
;
A
#
# COMPACT_ATOMS: atom_id res chain seq x y z
N MET A 1 38.95 30.10 11.35
CA MET A 1 39.59 29.48 10.18
C MET A 1 39.71 27.99 10.49
N LEU A 2 38.79 27.19 9.99
CA LEU A 2 38.89 26.50 8.70
C LEU A 2 39.97 25.41 8.72
N ASN A 3 39.51 24.17 8.55
CA ASN A 3 40.13 23.07 7.82
C ASN A 3 41.46 22.51 8.33
N SER A 4 41.47 21.22 8.68
CA SER A 4 41.98 20.22 7.72
C SER A 4 41.92 18.78 8.27
N VAL A 5 41.45 17.89 7.39
CA VAL A 5 41.68 16.43 7.35
C VAL A 5 40.90 15.54 8.33
N ILE A 6 39.61 15.36 8.08
CA ILE A 6 38.94 14.07 8.27
C ILE A 6 38.97 13.39 6.90
N ALA A 7 39.91 12.46 6.72
CA ALA A 7 39.91 11.52 5.61
C ALA A 7 40.70 10.29 6.05
N THR A 8 39.98 9.20 6.37
CA THR A 8 40.21 7.84 5.85
C THR A 8 39.30 6.86 6.57
N SER A 9 38.07 6.71 6.08
CA SER A 9 37.32 5.45 6.18
C SER A 9 36.22 5.43 5.12
N ASP A 10 36.60 5.65 3.86
CA ASP A 10 35.67 5.63 2.73
C ASP A 10 36.24 4.84 1.54
N LYS A 11 36.77 3.65 1.85
CA LYS A 11 37.24 2.66 0.89
C LYS A 11 37.16 1.28 1.52
N LEU A 12 35.95 0.72 1.57
CA LEU A 12 35.65 -0.73 1.52
C LEU A 12 34.14 -1.02 1.74
N LEU A 13 33.26 -0.28 1.07
CA LEU A 13 31.85 -0.68 0.89
C LEU A 13 31.30 0.00 -0.37
N ARG A 14 31.59 -0.59 -1.52
CA ARG A 14 30.86 -0.39 -2.78
C ARG A 14 30.79 -1.75 -3.45
N THR A 15 29.63 -2.04 -4.06
CA THR A 15 29.11 -3.31 -4.64
C THR A 15 28.31 -4.13 -3.62
N PHE A 16 26.98 -4.19 -3.60
CA PHE A 16 25.91 -3.74 -4.51
C PHE A 16 24.73 -3.29 -3.64
N ILE A 17 24.42 -2.00 -3.67
CA ILE A 17 23.06 -1.49 -3.46
C ILE A 17 22.92 -0.51 -4.60
N ASP A 18 22.08 -0.82 -5.57
CA ASP A 18 21.54 0.17 -6.47
C ASP A 18 20.23 0.64 -5.80
N PRO A 19 20.18 1.82 -5.18
CA PRO A 19 18.94 2.36 -4.65
C PRO A 19 18.42 3.36 -5.68
N LYS A 20 18.05 2.89 -6.88
CA LYS A 20 17.39 3.69 -7.92
C LYS A 20 16.62 2.79 -8.89
N ASP A 21 15.75 1.96 -8.36
CA ASP A 21 14.46 1.77 -9.01
C ASP A 21 13.45 2.36 -8.02
N GLU A 22 13.44 3.70 -7.93
CA GLU A 22 12.20 4.38 -7.56
C GLU A 22 11.21 3.94 -8.63
N VAL A 23 10.29 3.07 -8.24
CA VAL A 23 9.08 2.81 -9.01
C VAL A 23 8.43 4.18 -9.18
N ILE A 24 8.57 4.75 -10.37
CA ILE A 24 7.81 5.93 -10.74
C ILE A 24 6.40 5.40 -10.90
N LEU A 25 5.62 5.49 -9.82
CA LEU A 25 4.16 5.49 -9.90
C LEU A 25 3.79 6.35 -11.12
N PRO A 26 2.77 6.02 -11.93
CA PRO A 26 2.10 7.10 -12.63
C PRO A 26 1.63 8.03 -11.50
N GLU A 27 2.40 9.08 -11.20
CA GLU A 27 1.89 10.16 -10.36
C GLU A 27 0.56 10.48 -11.03
N MET A 28 -0.55 10.35 -10.29
CA MET A 28 -1.79 11.04 -10.63
C MET A 28 -1.43 12.52 -10.64
N GLY A 29 -0.90 12.92 -11.79
CA GLY A 29 -0.27 14.17 -12.03
C GLY A 29 -1.36 15.06 -12.55
N ILE A 30 -1.61 16.15 -11.85
CA ILE A 30 -2.49 17.18 -12.37
C ILE A 30 -1.78 17.79 -13.59
N THR A 31 -2.23 17.43 -14.79
CA THR A 31 -1.82 18.11 -16.02
C THR A 31 -2.79 19.25 -16.28
N GLU A 32 -2.30 20.49 -16.16
CA GLU A 32 -3.07 21.66 -16.56
C GLU A 32 -3.33 21.61 -18.08
N GLU A 33 -4.57 21.34 -18.48
CA GLU A 33 -4.99 21.39 -19.89
C GLU A 33 -5.12 22.84 -20.37
N TRP A 34 -5.77 23.67 -19.56
CA TRP A 34 -5.90 25.11 -19.78
C TRP A 34 -6.14 25.86 -18.47
N ALA A 35 -5.83 27.15 -18.47
CA ALA A 35 -6.13 28.06 -17.37
C ALA A 35 -6.47 29.45 -17.92
N PHE A 36 -7.45 30.10 -17.28
CA PHE A 36 -7.84 31.48 -17.59
C PHE A 36 -7.72 32.36 -16.34
N GLN A 37 -7.13 33.55 -16.48
CA GLN A 37 -6.95 34.49 -15.38
C GLN A 37 -7.94 35.66 -15.47
N THR A 38 -8.83 35.75 -14.49
CA THR A 38 -9.75 36.89 -14.26
C THR A 38 -9.04 38.05 -13.55
N ALA A 39 -9.68 39.22 -13.50
CA ALA A 39 -9.09 40.39 -12.85
C ALA A 39 -9.23 40.38 -11.31
N ASP A 40 -10.14 39.56 -10.78
CA ASP A 40 -10.38 39.32 -9.35
C ASP A 40 -10.73 37.83 -9.11
N ASN A 41 -10.96 37.44 -7.87
CA ASN A 41 -11.21 36.05 -7.47
C ASN A 41 -12.40 35.41 -8.19
N ILE A 42 -12.35 34.10 -8.37
CA ILE A 42 -13.50 33.25 -8.72
C ILE A 42 -13.92 32.54 -7.43
N GLU A 43 -15.02 32.99 -6.83
CA GLU A 43 -15.64 32.35 -5.66
C GLU A 43 -16.88 31.55 -6.02
N SER A 44 -17.46 31.82 -7.19
CA SER A 44 -18.54 31.02 -7.73
C SER A 44 -18.03 29.63 -8.16
N SER A 45 -18.88 28.64 -8.03
CA SER A 45 -18.63 27.33 -8.61
C SER A 45 -18.94 27.38 -10.12
N PRO A 46 -18.10 26.80 -10.99
CA PRO A 46 -18.40 26.72 -12.43
C PRO A 46 -19.57 25.77 -12.68
N CYS A 47 -20.41 26.05 -13.67
CA CYS A 47 -21.48 25.21 -14.23
C CYS A 47 -21.05 24.70 -15.61
N VAL A 48 -21.44 23.48 -15.98
CA VAL A 48 -21.02 22.83 -17.22
C VAL A 48 -22.26 22.31 -17.96
N ALA A 49 -22.40 22.65 -19.25
CA ALA A 49 -23.51 22.20 -20.10
C ALA A 49 -23.14 22.38 -21.57
N ASP A 50 -23.74 21.61 -22.48
CA ASP A 50 -23.69 21.88 -23.94
C ASP A 50 -24.66 23.03 -24.25
N LEU A 51 -24.17 24.28 -24.22
CA LEU A 51 -25.01 25.47 -24.31
C LEU A 51 -25.54 25.69 -25.73
N ASP A 52 -24.78 25.31 -26.75
CA ASP A 52 -25.09 25.58 -28.15
C ASP A 52 -25.44 24.34 -28.99
N SER A 53 -25.55 23.18 -28.33
CA SER A 53 -25.90 21.88 -28.91
C SER A 53 -24.92 21.43 -29.99
N ASP A 54 -23.61 21.70 -29.79
CA ASP A 54 -22.55 21.28 -30.70
C ASP A 54 -21.95 19.90 -30.37
N GLY A 55 -22.39 19.28 -29.27
CA GLY A 55 -21.91 18.00 -28.77
C GLY A 55 -20.62 18.12 -27.96
N THR A 56 -20.25 19.33 -27.53
CA THR A 56 -19.18 19.57 -26.56
C THR A 56 -19.69 20.42 -25.39
N LEU A 57 -19.02 20.34 -24.25
CA LEU A 57 -19.47 21.02 -23.04
C LEU A 57 -18.82 22.40 -22.89
N GLU A 58 -19.61 23.41 -22.57
CA GLU A 58 -19.17 24.74 -22.17
C GLU A 58 -19.11 24.87 -20.65
N VAL A 59 -18.22 25.75 -20.18
CA VAL A 59 -18.03 26.07 -18.77
C VAL A 59 -18.45 27.51 -18.51
N VAL A 60 -19.45 27.71 -17.66
CA VAL A 60 -19.94 29.02 -17.24
C VAL A 60 -19.55 29.31 -15.78
N VAL A 61 -18.96 30.47 -15.52
CA VAL A 61 -18.47 30.83 -14.18
C VAL A 61 -18.49 32.34 -13.92
N GLY A 62 -18.88 32.72 -12.70
CA GLY A 62 -18.88 34.09 -12.21
C GLY A 62 -17.60 34.47 -11.47
N SER A 63 -17.16 35.72 -11.61
CA SER A 63 -16.01 36.26 -10.90
C SER A 63 -16.35 37.54 -10.14
N ASN A 64 -15.54 37.84 -9.12
CA ASN A 64 -15.60 39.08 -8.36
C ASN A 64 -15.12 40.31 -9.17
N ASP A 65 -14.72 40.13 -10.44
CA ASP A 65 -14.36 41.23 -11.34
C ASP A 65 -15.55 41.83 -12.11
N ASP A 66 -16.77 41.53 -11.66
CA ASP A 66 -18.06 41.89 -12.27
C ASP A 66 -18.39 41.12 -13.56
N TRP A 67 -17.69 40.03 -13.90
CA TRP A 67 -17.96 39.27 -15.12
C TRP A 67 -18.47 37.86 -14.86
N LEU A 68 -19.47 37.48 -15.66
CA LEU A 68 -19.80 36.10 -15.97
C LEU A 68 -19.08 35.71 -17.26
N TYR A 69 -18.42 34.56 -17.25
CA TYR A 69 -17.64 34.05 -18.37
C TYR A 69 -18.23 32.73 -18.86
N CYS A 70 -18.19 32.51 -20.17
CA CYS A 70 -18.43 31.22 -20.80
C CYS A 70 -17.20 30.82 -21.63
N PHE A 71 -16.78 29.56 -21.49
CA PHE A 71 -15.65 28.97 -22.18
C PHE A 71 -16.06 27.66 -22.86
N SER A 72 -15.54 27.39 -24.05
CA SER A 72 -15.61 26.06 -24.69
C SER A 72 -14.86 25.01 -23.85
N HIS A 73 -15.08 23.71 -24.11
CA HIS A 73 -14.31 22.61 -23.51
C HIS A 73 -12.77 22.75 -23.54
N ILE A 74 -12.19 23.45 -24.53
CA ILE A 74 -10.74 23.74 -24.63
C ILE A 74 -10.28 25.03 -23.92
N GLY A 75 -11.13 25.66 -23.12
CA GLY A 75 -10.80 26.90 -22.39
C GLY A 75 -10.78 28.19 -23.23
N SER A 76 -11.28 28.14 -24.47
CA SER A 76 -11.44 29.35 -25.28
C SER A 76 -12.67 30.13 -24.83
N LYS A 77 -12.51 31.42 -24.50
CA LYS A 77 -13.64 32.25 -24.11
C LYS A 77 -14.58 32.51 -25.29
N GLU A 78 -15.82 32.10 -25.16
CA GLU A 78 -16.85 32.28 -26.17
C GLU A 78 -17.53 33.64 -26.02
N TRP A 79 -18.05 33.90 -24.82
CA TRP A 79 -18.69 35.16 -24.47
C TRP A 79 -18.40 35.55 -23.02
N GLY A 80 -18.78 36.78 -22.68
CA GLY A 80 -18.72 37.27 -21.30
C GLY A 80 -19.75 38.38 -21.11
N TYR A 81 -20.36 38.39 -19.93
CA TYR A 81 -21.39 39.35 -19.55
C TYR A 81 -20.95 40.12 -18.30
N GLN A 82 -20.97 41.46 -18.37
CA GLN A 82 -20.53 42.31 -17.27
C GLN A 82 -21.72 42.83 -16.45
N THR A 83 -21.74 42.53 -15.16
CA THR A 83 -22.67 43.07 -14.16
C THR A 83 -22.13 44.38 -13.58
N GLU A 84 -22.89 45.03 -12.67
CA GLU A 84 -22.44 46.26 -11.99
C GLU A 84 -21.85 45.97 -10.59
N GLY A 85 -21.45 44.72 -10.34
CA GLY A 85 -20.95 44.25 -9.06
C GLY A 85 -20.59 42.76 -9.10
N ASP A 86 -19.81 42.33 -8.11
CA ASP A 86 -19.21 41.00 -8.01
C ASP A 86 -20.23 39.87 -8.25
N ILE A 87 -19.78 38.80 -8.91
CA ILE A 87 -20.58 37.58 -9.11
C ILE A 87 -20.01 36.48 -8.23
N THR A 88 -20.47 36.43 -6.97
CA THR A 88 -20.15 35.36 -6.02
C THR A 88 -21.16 34.21 -6.06
N SER A 89 -22.34 34.45 -6.63
CA SER A 89 -23.38 33.44 -6.84
C SER A 89 -22.95 32.49 -7.94
N SER A 90 -23.19 31.19 -7.78
CA SER A 90 -22.92 30.22 -8.85
C SER A 90 -24.05 30.23 -9.89
N PRO A 91 -23.73 30.20 -11.19
CA PRO A 91 -24.72 30.14 -12.26
C PRO A 91 -25.46 28.79 -12.27
N VAL A 92 -26.67 28.80 -12.83
CA VAL A 92 -27.46 27.61 -13.18
C VAL A 92 -27.84 27.71 -14.66
N VAL A 93 -27.82 26.58 -15.36
CA VAL A 93 -28.15 26.48 -16.79
C VAL A 93 -29.36 25.56 -16.98
N ALA A 94 -30.41 26.04 -17.63
CA ALA A 94 -31.62 25.26 -17.94
C ALA A 94 -32.38 25.90 -19.12
N ASP A 95 -33.32 25.19 -19.73
CA ASP A 95 -34.30 25.76 -20.67
C ASP A 95 -35.47 26.33 -19.85
N PHE A 96 -35.37 27.61 -19.48
CA PHE A 96 -36.34 28.22 -18.57
C PHE A 96 -37.64 28.51 -19.28
N ASP A 97 -37.59 28.96 -20.53
CA ASP A 97 -38.78 29.40 -21.27
C ASP A 97 -39.41 28.32 -22.16
N GLY A 98 -38.81 27.13 -22.20
CA GLY A 98 -39.30 25.95 -22.91
C GLY A 98 -39.14 26.05 -24.42
N ASP A 99 -38.19 26.87 -24.91
CA ASP A 99 -37.96 27.08 -26.34
C ASP A 99 -36.99 26.07 -26.97
N GLY A 100 -36.39 25.21 -26.15
CA GLY A 100 -35.42 24.20 -26.55
C GLY A 100 -33.98 24.73 -26.64
N THR A 101 -33.70 25.94 -26.17
CA THR A 101 -32.35 26.44 -25.95
C THR A 101 -32.08 26.65 -24.46
N LEU A 102 -30.81 26.65 -24.07
CA LEU A 102 -30.44 26.82 -22.67
C LEU A 102 -30.20 28.29 -22.34
N GLU A 103 -30.70 28.74 -21.19
CA GLU A 103 -30.34 30.02 -20.58
C GLU A 103 -29.47 29.80 -19.35
N VAL A 104 -28.74 30.86 -18.98
CA VAL A 104 -27.91 30.93 -17.79
C VAL A 104 -28.51 31.94 -16.82
N VAL A 105 -28.81 31.50 -15.61
CA VAL A 105 -29.30 32.36 -14.52
C VAL A 105 -28.24 32.52 -13.44
N VAL A 106 -27.96 33.77 -13.04
CA VAL A 106 -26.94 34.07 -12.02
C VAL A 106 -27.27 35.32 -11.21
N GLY A 107 -26.94 35.28 -9.91
CA GLY A 107 -27.07 36.42 -9.00
C GLY A 107 -25.81 37.29 -8.95
N SER A 108 -25.99 38.60 -8.76
CA SER A 108 -24.87 39.53 -8.57
C SER A 108 -25.02 40.37 -7.29
N ASN A 109 -23.87 40.81 -6.76
CA ASN A 109 -23.77 41.80 -5.70
C ASN A 109 -24.22 43.20 -6.11
N ASP A 110 -24.57 43.41 -7.39
CA ASP A 110 -25.27 44.62 -7.86
C ASP A 110 -26.77 44.66 -7.52
N ASN A 111 -27.25 43.66 -6.79
CA ASN A 111 -28.63 43.46 -6.34
C ASN A 111 -29.59 42.98 -7.42
N LYS A 112 -29.07 42.42 -8.52
CA LYS A 112 -29.89 41.85 -9.59
C LYS A 112 -29.60 40.38 -9.82
N LEU A 113 -30.65 39.67 -10.20
CA LEU A 113 -30.60 38.38 -10.85
C LEU A 113 -30.63 38.62 -12.36
N TYR A 114 -29.81 37.90 -13.10
CA TYR A 114 -29.73 37.98 -14.56
C TYR A 114 -30.11 36.62 -15.14
N CYS A 115 -30.86 36.64 -16.24
CA CYS A 115 -31.04 35.52 -17.15
C CYS A 115 -30.48 35.90 -18.51
N LEU A 116 -29.58 35.07 -19.04
CA LEU A 116 -28.89 35.27 -20.30
C LEU A 116 -29.15 34.06 -21.20
N SER A 117 -29.35 34.24 -22.50
CA SER A 117 -29.43 33.12 -23.43
C SER A 117 -28.09 32.38 -23.55
N HIS A 118 -28.08 31.22 -24.21
CA HIS A 118 -26.87 30.45 -24.53
C HIS A 118 -25.73 31.26 -25.19
N THR A 119 -26.07 32.38 -25.86
CA THR A 119 -25.09 33.30 -26.49
C THR A 119 -24.60 34.44 -25.58
N GLY A 120 -25.01 34.46 -24.30
CA GLY A 120 -24.68 35.50 -23.34
C GLY A 120 -25.48 36.80 -23.50
N VAL A 121 -26.61 36.77 -24.22
CA VAL A 121 -27.49 37.94 -24.39
C VAL A 121 -28.49 37.99 -23.25
N GLN A 122 -28.55 39.11 -22.53
CA GLN A 122 -29.53 39.28 -21.44
C GLN A 122 -30.96 39.27 -21.96
N GLU A 123 -31.74 38.33 -21.45
CA GLU A 123 -33.17 38.20 -21.74
C GLU A 123 -33.99 39.02 -20.76
N TRP A 124 -33.76 38.79 -19.47
CA TRP A 124 -34.39 39.53 -18.39
C TRP A 124 -33.44 39.73 -17.20
N SER A 125 -33.83 40.66 -16.33
CA SER A 125 -33.13 40.88 -15.06
C SER A 125 -34.14 41.28 -13.99
N TYR A 126 -33.96 40.80 -12.76
CA TYR A 126 -34.82 41.12 -11.64
C TYR A 126 -34.04 41.76 -10.49
N LYS A 127 -34.51 42.91 -9.99
CA LYS A 127 -33.84 43.65 -8.92
C LYS A 127 -34.46 43.34 -7.56
N THR A 128 -33.72 42.62 -6.71
CA THR A 128 -34.12 42.30 -5.33
C THR A 128 -33.89 43.46 -4.36
N GLY A 129 -32.93 44.33 -4.68
CA GLY A 129 -32.54 45.49 -3.86
C GLY A 129 -31.49 45.19 -2.78
N TYR A 130 -31.02 43.95 -2.69
CA TYR A 130 -29.87 43.53 -1.87
C TYR A 130 -29.00 42.53 -2.63
N ASN A 131 -27.73 42.42 -2.24
CA ASN A 131 -26.78 41.49 -2.85
C ASN A 131 -27.35 40.08 -2.96
N ILE A 132 -27.15 39.45 -4.12
CA ILE A 132 -27.52 38.06 -4.35
C ILE A 132 -26.24 37.24 -4.32
N THR A 133 -25.87 36.76 -3.14
CA THR A 133 -24.64 35.97 -2.94
C THR A 133 -24.88 34.47 -3.03
N SER A 134 -26.12 34.02 -2.81
CA SER A 134 -26.50 32.62 -2.93
C SER A 134 -26.75 32.25 -4.37
N SER A 135 -26.48 30.99 -4.71
CA SER A 135 -26.87 30.41 -5.99
C SER A 135 -28.40 30.29 -6.10
N PRO A 136 -28.98 30.50 -7.30
CA PRO A 136 -30.39 30.24 -7.55
C PRO A 136 -30.73 28.74 -7.41
N ALA A 137 -31.97 28.45 -7.04
CA ALA A 137 -32.59 27.14 -7.25
C ALA A 137 -33.63 27.28 -8.35
N VAL A 138 -33.70 26.29 -9.25
CA VAL A 138 -34.57 26.31 -10.43
C VAL A 138 -35.40 25.04 -10.40
N VAL A 139 -36.73 25.17 -10.46
CA VAL A 139 -37.65 24.04 -10.33
C VAL A 139 -39.06 24.43 -10.75
N ASP A 140 -39.82 23.50 -11.35
CA ASP A 140 -41.27 23.64 -11.56
C ASP A 140 -41.98 23.44 -10.21
N LEU A 141 -42.27 24.55 -9.56
CA LEU A 141 -42.69 24.61 -8.18
C LEU A 141 -44.21 24.40 -8.05
N ASP A 142 -44.97 24.80 -9.07
CA ASP A 142 -46.44 24.79 -9.06
C ASP A 142 -47.11 23.82 -10.06
N ASN A 143 -46.31 23.03 -10.80
CA ASN A 143 -46.73 22.06 -11.81
C ASN A 143 -47.42 22.69 -13.03
N ASP A 144 -47.00 23.87 -13.44
CA ASP A 144 -47.49 24.47 -14.68
C ASP A 144 -46.67 24.07 -15.91
N GLY A 145 -45.57 23.33 -15.71
CA GLY A 145 -44.66 22.87 -16.75
C GLY A 145 -43.63 23.90 -17.17
N THR A 146 -43.52 25.03 -16.47
CA THR A 146 -42.45 26.01 -16.62
C THR A 146 -41.58 26.04 -15.34
N LEU A 147 -40.34 26.50 -15.47
CA LEU A 147 -39.41 26.53 -14.35
C LEU A 147 -39.49 27.86 -13.59
N GLU A 148 -39.64 27.80 -12.28
CA GLU A 148 -39.48 28.94 -11.39
C GLU A 148 -38.04 29.08 -10.91
N VAL A 149 -37.65 30.32 -10.65
CA VAL A 149 -36.36 30.66 -10.05
C VAL A 149 -36.56 31.15 -8.62
N VAL A 150 -36.08 30.34 -7.67
CA VAL A 150 -36.08 30.66 -6.25
C VAL A 150 -34.70 31.16 -5.84
N ILE A 151 -34.64 32.36 -5.25
CA ILE A 151 -33.38 32.98 -4.84
C ILE A 151 -33.47 33.55 -3.43
N VAL A 152 -32.31 33.63 -2.76
CA VAL A 152 -32.19 34.31 -1.49
C VAL A 152 -31.32 35.56 -1.61
N SER A 153 -31.81 36.66 -1.05
CA SER A 153 -31.03 37.89 -0.86
C SER A 153 -31.30 38.43 0.54
N ASN A 154 -31.94 39.60 0.68
CA ASN A 154 -32.48 40.02 1.97
C ASN A 154 -33.80 39.35 2.33
N ASN A 155 -34.49 38.78 1.33
CA ASN A 155 -35.70 37.97 1.48
C ASN A 155 -35.58 36.75 0.56
N LEU A 156 -36.52 35.82 0.69
CA LEU A 156 -36.72 34.75 -0.27
C LEU A 156 -37.64 35.27 -1.39
N PHE A 157 -37.27 35.05 -2.65
CA PHE A 157 -38.07 35.41 -3.81
C PHE A 157 -38.27 34.19 -4.71
N CYS A 158 -39.45 34.10 -5.32
CA CYS A 158 -39.75 33.19 -6.41
C CYS A 158 -40.17 34.00 -7.63
N LEU A 159 -39.48 33.75 -8.74
CA LEU A 159 -39.71 34.39 -10.02
C LEU A 159 -40.17 33.33 -11.01
N SER A 160 -41.11 33.67 -11.88
CA SER A 160 -41.47 32.79 -13.00
C SER A 160 -40.35 32.73 -14.03
N HIS A 161 -40.45 31.81 -14.98
CA HIS A 161 -39.52 31.67 -16.11
C HIS A 161 -39.23 32.99 -16.88
N THR A 162 -40.16 33.95 -16.85
CA THR A 162 -40.00 35.27 -17.49
C THR A 162 -39.29 36.33 -16.62
N GLY A 163 -38.86 35.98 -15.41
CA GLY A 163 -38.31 36.90 -14.43
C GLY A 163 -39.37 37.74 -13.70
N SER A 164 -40.65 37.37 -13.79
CA SER A 164 -41.76 38.05 -13.11
C SER A 164 -41.87 37.57 -11.67
N LEU A 165 -42.02 38.49 -10.71
CA LEU A 165 -42.21 38.11 -9.30
C LEU A 165 -43.55 37.41 -9.10
N GLU A 166 -43.50 36.20 -8.55
CA GLU A 166 -44.70 35.45 -8.16
C GLU A 166 -45.02 35.68 -6.69
N TRP A 167 -44.03 35.45 -5.83
CA TRP A 167 -44.14 35.65 -4.40
C TRP A 167 -42.80 35.98 -3.75
N ASP A 168 -42.87 36.68 -2.62
CA ASP A 168 -41.73 36.94 -1.75
C ASP A 168 -42.07 36.59 -0.31
N TYR A 169 -41.07 36.12 0.44
CA TYR A 169 -41.22 35.75 1.84
C TYR A 169 -40.15 36.42 2.69
N GLN A 170 -40.61 37.25 3.63
CA GLN A 170 -39.76 38.14 4.44
C GLN A 170 -39.13 37.38 5.61
N ILE A 171 -38.01 36.72 5.33
CA ILE A 171 -37.07 36.14 6.31
C ILE A 171 -35.69 36.73 6.06
N LYS A 172 -34.68 36.41 6.88
CA LYS A 172 -33.29 36.83 6.63
C LYS A 172 -32.49 35.64 6.10
N PRO A 173 -32.79 35.16 4.89
CA PRO A 173 -32.28 33.89 4.41
C PRO A 173 -30.77 33.94 4.20
N SER A 174 -30.16 32.76 4.16
CA SER A 174 -28.71 32.57 3.96
C SER A 174 -28.40 31.47 2.95
N SER A 175 -29.18 30.39 2.95
CA SER A 175 -29.04 29.26 2.03
C SER A 175 -30.40 28.69 1.67
N LEU A 176 -30.48 28.00 0.53
CA LEU A 176 -31.73 27.52 -0.07
C LEU A 176 -31.59 26.04 -0.48
N ALA A 177 -32.69 25.31 -0.35
CA ALA A 177 -32.92 23.95 -0.83
C ALA A 177 -34.42 23.78 -1.13
N VAL A 178 -34.80 22.94 -2.11
CA VAL A 178 -36.23 22.75 -2.49
C VAL A 178 -36.55 21.28 -2.71
N ALA A 179 -37.50 20.73 -1.97
CA ALA A 179 -37.51 19.31 -1.65
C ALA A 179 -38.92 18.81 -1.32
N ASP A 180 -39.42 17.72 -1.92
CA ASP A 180 -40.60 17.02 -1.36
C ASP A 180 -40.15 16.16 -0.18
N LEU A 181 -40.34 16.66 1.04
CA LEU A 181 -39.83 16.05 2.27
C LEU A 181 -40.75 14.99 2.88
N ASP A 182 -42.04 15.04 2.55
CA ASP A 182 -43.04 14.15 3.13
C ASP A 182 -43.71 13.22 2.10
N SER A 183 -43.22 13.25 0.87
CA SER A 183 -43.67 12.46 -0.26
C SER A 183 -45.16 12.68 -0.58
N ASP A 184 -45.65 13.89 -0.35
CA ASP A 184 -47.02 14.28 -0.69
C ASP A 184 -47.19 14.77 -2.15
N GLY A 185 -46.07 14.90 -2.87
CA GLY A 185 -46.01 15.39 -4.24
C GLY A 185 -45.98 16.92 -4.36
N THR A 186 -45.78 17.63 -3.26
CA THR A 186 -45.56 19.08 -3.21
C THR A 186 -44.14 19.35 -2.75
N LEU A 187 -43.48 20.34 -3.34
CA LEU A 187 -42.13 20.72 -2.94
C LEU A 187 -42.16 21.71 -1.76
N GLU A 188 -41.34 21.44 -0.74
CA GLU A 188 -41.04 22.37 0.34
C GLU A 188 -39.78 23.18 0.05
N VAL A 189 -39.83 24.47 0.35
CA VAL A 189 -38.66 25.34 0.32
C VAL A 189 -37.98 25.37 1.68
N LEU A 190 -36.78 24.81 1.75
CA LEU A 190 -35.90 24.78 2.92
C LEU A 190 -34.96 25.98 2.93
N VAL A 191 -34.96 26.75 4.02
CA VAL A 191 -34.18 27.99 4.11
C VAL A 191 -33.50 28.14 5.45
N GLY A 192 -32.17 28.18 5.45
CA GLY A 192 -31.39 28.62 6.60
C GLY A 192 -31.47 30.14 6.75
N SER A 193 -31.66 30.67 7.95
CA SER A 193 -31.82 32.11 8.20
C SER A 193 -30.85 32.65 9.27
N TYR A 194 -30.43 33.91 9.09
CA TYR A 194 -29.61 34.66 10.06
C TYR A 194 -30.32 34.95 11.40
N ASP A 195 -31.61 34.61 11.53
CA ASP A 195 -32.34 34.63 12.80
C ASP A 195 -32.16 33.36 13.65
N ALA A 196 -31.22 32.48 13.26
CA ALA A 196 -30.90 31.21 13.89
C ALA A 196 -32.01 30.14 13.79
N ASN A 197 -32.89 30.25 12.80
CA ASN A 197 -33.87 29.21 12.46
C ASN A 197 -33.58 28.58 11.10
N LEU A 198 -34.00 27.33 10.97
CA LEU A 198 -34.24 26.64 9.71
C LEU A 198 -35.75 26.71 9.44
N TYR A 199 -36.12 27.19 8.26
CA TYR A 199 -37.49 27.23 7.79
C TYR A 199 -37.73 26.09 6.80
N CYS A 200 -38.89 25.46 6.92
CA CYS A 200 -39.45 24.56 5.93
C CYS A 200 -40.79 25.18 5.51
N LEU A 201 -40.88 25.61 4.26
CA LEU A 201 -42.00 26.40 3.74
C LEU A 201 -42.75 25.57 2.70
N GLY A 202 -43.94 25.09 3.06
CA GLY A 202 -44.88 24.50 2.11
C GLY A 202 -45.68 25.57 1.37
N LEU A 203 -45.99 25.32 0.11
CA LEU A 203 -46.69 26.27 -0.76
C LEU A 203 -48.21 26.09 -0.64
N THR A 204 -48.88 27.12 -0.12
CA THR A 204 -50.34 27.06 0.05
C THR A 204 -51.05 27.26 -1.29
N GLY A 205 -51.80 26.24 -1.75
CA GLY A 205 -52.64 26.33 -2.95
C GLY A 205 -52.12 25.54 -4.14
N VAL A 206 -50.87 25.07 -4.07
CA VAL A 206 -50.33 24.02 -4.95
C VAL A 206 -50.90 22.69 -4.46
N THR A 207 -51.53 21.91 -5.35
CA THR A 207 -52.15 20.62 -5.01
C THR A 207 -51.36 19.41 -5.49
N THR A 208 -50.39 19.67 -6.36
CA THR A 208 -49.39 18.78 -6.95
C THR A 208 -48.32 19.71 -7.49
N SER A 209 -47.06 19.53 -7.14
CA SER A 209 -45.92 20.12 -7.87
C SER A 209 -45.61 19.26 -9.11
N GLY A 210 -44.87 19.80 -10.07
CA GLY A 210 -44.41 19.04 -11.24
C GLY A 210 -43.51 17.90 -10.83
N SER A 211 -43.03 17.11 -11.79
CA SER A 211 -41.77 16.40 -11.60
C SER A 211 -40.63 17.42 -11.58
N GLY A 212 -40.62 18.27 -10.56
CA GLY A 212 -39.54 19.20 -10.23
C GLY A 212 -38.71 18.50 -9.19
N GLN A 213 -37.90 17.55 -9.61
CA GLN A 213 -36.99 16.93 -8.68
C GLN A 213 -35.82 17.95 -8.49
N TRP A 214 -35.52 18.40 -7.26
CA TRP A 214 -34.18 18.31 -6.60
C TRP A 214 -33.94 19.29 -5.43
N TYR A 215 -33.41 18.69 -4.37
CA TYR A 215 -33.43 19.05 -2.95
C TYR A 215 -32.45 20.15 -2.51
N SER A 216 -31.57 20.67 -3.38
CA SER A 216 -30.56 21.69 -3.04
C SER A 216 -29.79 22.25 -4.24
N PHE A 217 -29.00 23.30 -4.01
CA PHE A 217 -27.89 23.72 -4.88
C PHE A 217 -27.00 22.52 -5.29
N HIS A 218 -26.71 22.37 -6.60
CA HIS A 218 -25.90 21.31 -7.27
C HIS A 218 -26.66 20.09 -7.83
N GLY A 219 -27.57 20.33 -8.78
CA GLY A 219 -28.47 19.34 -9.37
C GLY A 219 -27.87 18.26 -10.30
N SER A 220 -26.55 18.13 -10.40
CA SER A 220 -25.84 17.01 -11.03
C SER A 220 -24.33 17.24 -10.84
N SER A 221 -23.48 16.28 -11.19
CA SER A 221 -22.02 16.50 -11.30
C SER A 221 -21.68 17.62 -12.29
N PHE A 222 -22.55 17.87 -13.28
CA PHE A 222 -22.43 18.91 -14.30
C PHE A 222 -23.10 20.24 -13.92
N ARG A 223 -24.00 20.23 -12.92
CA ARG A 223 -24.72 21.40 -12.38
C ARG A 223 -25.68 22.04 -13.38
N THR A 224 -26.23 21.24 -14.27
CA THR A 224 -27.39 21.58 -15.11
C THR A 224 -28.64 21.65 -14.21
N GLY A 225 -29.59 22.52 -14.54
CA GLY A 225 -30.88 22.68 -13.86
C GLY A 225 -31.99 21.89 -14.55
N GLN A 226 -31.64 20.76 -15.15
CA GLN A 226 -32.49 19.96 -16.03
C GLN A 226 -33.10 18.77 -15.26
N PRO A 227 -34.31 18.31 -15.64
CA PRO A 227 -34.96 17.17 -15.00
C PRO A 227 -34.12 15.89 -15.13
N ASP A 228 -34.27 14.95 -14.19
CA ASP A 228 -33.82 13.56 -14.27
C ASP A 228 -35.09 12.71 -14.12
N SER A 229 -35.61 12.30 -15.27
CA SER A 229 -36.96 11.76 -15.42
C SER A 229 -37.08 10.33 -14.88
N ASP A 230 -36.00 9.57 -14.80
CA ASP A 230 -35.96 8.18 -14.34
C ASP A 230 -35.16 7.94 -13.05
N SER A 231 -34.55 9.01 -12.51
CA SER A 231 -33.89 9.09 -11.20
C SER A 231 -32.64 8.21 -11.09
N ASP A 232 -31.83 8.21 -12.14
CA ASP A 232 -30.64 7.38 -12.29
C ASP A 232 -29.31 8.14 -12.06
N TYR A 233 -29.41 9.43 -11.68
CA TYR A 233 -28.34 10.39 -11.47
C TYR A 233 -27.75 11.04 -12.74
N LEU A 234 -28.36 10.82 -13.91
CA LEU A 234 -28.13 11.54 -15.16
C LEU A 234 -29.35 12.42 -15.45
N ASP A 235 -29.15 13.72 -15.65
CA ASP A 235 -30.26 14.60 -16.04
C ASP A 235 -30.60 14.45 -17.54
N ASP A 236 -31.88 14.58 -17.93
CA ASP A 236 -32.44 14.44 -19.27
C ASP A 236 -31.63 15.18 -20.37
N LEU A 237 -31.02 16.32 -20.03
CA LEU A 237 -30.14 17.04 -20.96
C LEU A 237 -28.80 16.31 -21.14
N THR A 238 -28.21 15.88 -20.03
CA THR A 238 -27.01 15.05 -20.05
C THR A 238 -27.30 13.68 -20.69
N GLU A 239 -28.49 13.13 -20.52
CA GLU A 239 -28.94 11.93 -21.22
C GLU A 239 -29.10 12.16 -22.72
N GLU A 240 -29.62 13.31 -23.17
CA GLU A 240 -29.61 13.67 -24.59
C GLU A 240 -28.18 13.74 -25.14
N PHE A 241 -27.23 14.19 -24.33
CA PHE A 241 -25.80 14.21 -24.68
C PHE A 241 -25.18 12.81 -24.76
N TYR A 242 -25.43 11.93 -23.78
CA TYR A 242 -24.99 10.53 -23.80
C TYR A 242 -25.84 9.65 -24.73
N ASN A 243 -26.94 10.18 -25.24
CA ASN A 243 -27.94 9.50 -26.07
C ASN A 243 -28.58 8.28 -25.38
N THR A 244 -28.80 8.38 -24.06
CA THR A 244 -29.53 7.43 -23.21
C THR A 244 -31.04 7.72 -23.24
N ASP A 245 -31.87 6.84 -22.68
CA ASP A 245 -33.33 6.99 -22.69
C ASP A 245 -33.82 7.63 -21.39
N VAL A 246 -34.29 8.88 -21.47
CA VAL A 246 -34.80 9.69 -20.34
C VAL A 246 -35.92 9.06 -19.50
N GLY A 247 -36.49 7.92 -19.92
CA GLY A 247 -37.49 7.20 -19.15
C GLY A 247 -37.01 5.87 -18.58
N ILE A 248 -35.74 5.52 -18.75
CA ILE A 248 -35.18 4.21 -18.43
C ILE A 248 -33.81 4.40 -17.77
N ASN A 249 -33.80 4.21 -16.45
CA ASN A 249 -32.64 4.37 -15.58
C ASN A 249 -31.46 3.40 -15.83
N ASP A 250 -31.52 2.58 -16.88
CA ASP A 250 -30.60 1.50 -17.26
C ASP A 250 -30.91 1.18 -18.73
N THR A 251 -30.39 2.02 -19.63
CA THR A 251 -30.75 2.07 -21.04
C THR A 251 -30.38 0.78 -21.78
N ASP A 252 -29.27 0.16 -21.42
CA ASP A 252 -28.77 -1.06 -22.05
C ASP A 252 -29.16 -2.35 -21.33
N SER A 253 -29.71 -2.23 -20.11
CA SER A 253 -30.21 -3.31 -19.27
C SER A 253 -29.13 -4.28 -18.77
N ASP A 254 -27.91 -3.79 -18.55
CA ASP A 254 -26.79 -4.58 -18.03
C ASP A 254 -26.72 -4.63 -16.49
N GLY A 255 -27.49 -3.75 -15.84
CA GLY A 255 -27.64 -3.69 -14.38
C GLY A 255 -26.90 -2.52 -13.73
N PHE A 256 -26.19 -1.71 -14.50
CA PHE A 256 -25.77 -0.38 -14.08
C PHE A 256 -26.83 0.68 -14.39
N LEU A 257 -26.70 1.83 -13.73
CA LEU A 257 -27.55 2.99 -14.01
C LEU A 257 -26.78 3.89 -14.97
N ASP A 258 -27.44 4.50 -15.95
CA ASP A 258 -26.74 5.31 -16.96
C ASP A 258 -25.95 6.46 -16.29
N GLY A 259 -26.53 7.08 -15.27
CA GLY A 259 -25.87 8.11 -14.46
C GLY A 259 -24.66 7.62 -13.67
N LEU A 260 -24.66 6.35 -13.24
CA LEU A 260 -23.48 5.75 -12.61
C LEU A 260 -22.40 5.50 -13.65
N GLU A 261 -22.75 4.93 -14.79
CA GLU A 261 -21.84 4.65 -15.89
C GLU A 261 -21.18 5.92 -16.42
N ALA A 262 -21.97 6.98 -16.64
CA ALA A 262 -21.45 8.29 -17.02
C ALA A 262 -20.52 8.90 -15.96
N MET A 263 -20.76 8.63 -14.67
CA MET A 263 -19.91 9.10 -13.57
C MET A 263 -18.58 8.36 -13.51
N VAL A 264 -18.59 7.04 -13.72
CA VAL A 264 -17.36 6.24 -13.69
C VAL A 264 -16.64 6.22 -15.03
N GLY A 265 -17.33 6.47 -16.15
CA GLY A 265 -16.77 6.41 -17.50
C GLY A 265 -16.98 5.07 -18.22
N LEU A 266 -18.00 4.31 -17.81
CA LEU A 266 -18.56 3.17 -18.57
C LEU A 266 -19.47 3.67 -19.71
N ASP A 267 -19.84 2.79 -20.64
CA ASP A 267 -20.71 3.14 -21.78
C ASP A 267 -22.18 2.79 -21.50
N PRO A 268 -23.05 3.76 -21.16
CA PRO A 268 -24.46 3.50 -20.80
C PRO A 268 -25.32 2.97 -21.96
N LEU A 269 -24.73 2.80 -23.15
CA LEU A 269 -25.40 2.26 -24.34
C LEU A 269 -24.95 0.83 -24.68
N SER A 270 -24.07 0.22 -23.89
CA SER A 270 -23.44 -1.05 -24.23
C SER A 270 -23.01 -1.87 -23.01
N ASP A 271 -23.72 -2.98 -22.78
CA ASP A 271 -23.41 -4.02 -21.78
C ASP A 271 -21.91 -4.30 -21.66
N ASP A 272 -21.29 -3.58 -20.71
CA ASP A 272 -19.88 -3.63 -20.35
C ASP A 272 -19.70 -4.04 -18.88
N SER A 273 -20.79 -4.29 -18.16
CA SER A 273 -20.82 -4.87 -16.81
C SER A 273 -19.99 -6.13 -16.63
N THR A 274 -19.93 -6.99 -17.65
CA THR A 274 -19.14 -8.23 -17.63
C THR A 274 -17.73 -8.07 -18.20
N GLY A 275 -17.34 -6.85 -18.54
CA GLY A 275 -15.98 -6.47 -18.90
C GLY A 275 -15.06 -6.46 -17.68
N ASP A 276 -13.76 -6.47 -17.94
CA ASP A 276 -12.67 -6.36 -16.97
C ASP A 276 -11.77 -5.25 -17.53
N LEU A 277 -12.08 -4.01 -17.16
CA LEU A 277 -11.54 -2.82 -17.82
C LEU A 277 -10.08 -2.58 -17.51
N ASP A 278 -9.67 -2.87 -16.28
CA ASP A 278 -8.30 -2.68 -15.82
C ASP A 278 -7.45 -3.96 -15.90
N GLY A 279 -8.07 -5.12 -16.13
CA GLY A 279 -7.42 -6.39 -16.43
C GLY A 279 -6.93 -7.14 -15.19
N ASP A 280 -7.54 -6.89 -14.03
CA ASP A 280 -7.13 -7.43 -12.74
C ASP A 280 -7.74 -8.82 -12.43
N GLY A 281 -8.78 -9.18 -13.17
CA GLY A 281 -9.49 -10.45 -13.08
C GLY A 281 -10.84 -10.42 -12.34
N LEU A 282 -11.31 -9.24 -11.92
CA LEU A 282 -12.69 -8.97 -11.51
C LEU A 282 -13.46 -8.38 -12.70
N ASP A 283 -14.77 -8.62 -12.75
CA ASP A 283 -15.61 -7.90 -13.71
C ASP A 283 -16.09 -6.56 -13.10
N ASN A 284 -16.37 -5.58 -13.97
CA ASN A 284 -16.78 -4.24 -13.59
C ASN A 284 -17.96 -4.27 -12.58
N LEU A 285 -18.88 -5.23 -12.76
CA LEU A 285 -20.04 -5.41 -11.88
C LEU A 285 -19.65 -5.88 -10.48
N GLU A 286 -18.77 -6.88 -10.37
CA GLU A 286 -18.21 -7.38 -9.12
C GLU A 286 -17.47 -6.27 -8.37
N GLU A 287 -16.63 -5.51 -9.07
CA GLU A 287 -15.90 -4.37 -8.50
C GLU A 287 -16.86 -3.31 -7.97
N MET A 288 -17.83 -2.86 -8.75
CA MET A 288 -18.72 -1.77 -8.35
C MET A 288 -19.72 -2.17 -7.25
N THR A 289 -20.23 -3.40 -7.29
CA THR A 289 -21.38 -3.81 -6.45
C THR A 289 -21.02 -4.68 -5.26
N ILE A 290 -19.90 -5.42 -5.30
CA ILE A 290 -19.52 -6.38 -4.28
C ILE A 290 -18.29 -5.90 -3.52
N TYR A 291 -17.22 -5.56 -4.24
CA TYR A 291 -15.91 -5.30 -3.64
C TYR A 291 -15.64 -3.80 -3.42
N HIS A 292 -16.34 -2.94 -4.15
CA HIS A 292 -16.21 -1.48 -4.17
C HIS A 292 -14.80 -0.99 -4.55
N THR A 293 -14.07 -1.80 -5.32
CA THR A 293 -12.78 -1.49 -5.95
C THR A 293 -12.97 -0.66 -7.22
N SER A 294 -11.89 -0.23 -7.85
CA SER A 294 -11.91 0.73 -8.94
C SER A 294 -11.78 0.04 -10.31
N VAL A 295 -12.81 0.11 -11.15
CA VAL A 295 -12.83 -0.46 -12.53
C VAL A 295 -11.77 0.08 -13.51
N PHE A 296 -10.92 1.01 -13.09
CA PHE A 296 -9.81 1.58 -13.87
C PHE A 296 -8.45 1.38 -13.22
N ASN A 297 -8.39 0.79 -12.03
CA ASN A 297 -7.18 0.68 -11.25
C ASN A 297 -7.04 -0.73 -10.67
N PRO A 298 -6.17 -1.57 -11.26
CA PRO A 298 -6.13 -2.99 -10.96
C PRO A 298 -5.45 -3.33 -9.63
N ASP A 299 -5.13 -2.33 -8.81
CA ASP A 299 -4.34 -2.42 -7.56
C ASP A 299 -4.69 -1.17 -6.71
N THR A 300 -5.72 -1.29 -5.88
CA THR A 300 -6.39 -0.19 -5.19
C THR A 300 -5.52 0.42 -4.09
N ASP A 301 -4.81 -0.40 -3.31
CA ASP A 301 -3.92 0.07 -2.25
C ASP A 301 -2.45 0.28 -2.70
N ASN A 302 -2.10 -0.15 -3.92
CA ASN A 302 -0.81 0.02 -4.58
C ASN A 302 0.34 -0.75 -3.91
N ASP A 303 0.05 -1.90 -3.33
CA ASP A 303 1.04 -2.74 -2.65
C ASP A 303 1.78 -3.70 -3.63
N GLY A 304 1.29 -3.80 -4.88
CA GLY A 304 1.83 -4.64 -5.95
C GLY A 304 1.15 -6.01 -6.12
N LEU A 305 0.07 -6.25 -5.38
CA LEU A 305 -0.93 -7.29 -5.63
C LEU A 305 -2.15 -6.64 -6.30
N SER A 306 -2.87 -7.39 -7.14
CA SER A 306 -4.03 -6.82 -7.83
C SER A 306 -5.30 -7.18 -7.07
N ASP A 307 -6.30 -6.29 -7.02
CA ASP A 307 -7.53 -6.51 -6.23
C ASP A 307 -8.16 -7.88 -6.54
N GLY A 308 -8.20 -8.23 -7.82
CA GLY A 308 -8.70 -9.53 -8.27
C GLY A 308 -7.89 -10.73 -7.78
N LYS A 309 -6.58 -10.60 -7.54
CA LYS A 309 -5.77 -11.67 -6.92
C LYS A 309 -5.97 -11.72 -5.41
N GLU A 310 -6.05 -10.57 -4.78
CA GLU A 310 -6.31 -10.47 -3.34
C GLU A 310 -7.61 -11.19 -2.99
N ILE A 311 -8.67 -10.87 -3.73
CA ILE A 311 -9.99 -11.45 -3.53
C ILE A 311 -10.05 -12.92 -3.94
N ASN A 312 -9.53 -13.29 -5.12
CA ASN A 312 -9.76 -14.63 -5.68
C ASN A 312 -8.71 -15.67 -5.27
N GLU A 313 -7.49 -15.25 -4.93
CA GLU A 313 -6.36 -16.16 -4.68
C GLU A 313 -5.83 -16.11 -3.24
N TYR A 314 -5.66 -14.92 -2.66
CA TYR A 314 -4.91 -14.73 -1.42
C TYR A 314 -5.77 -14.42 -0.18
N GLU A 315 -7.04 -14.07 -0.38
CA GLU A 315 -7.99 -13.68 0.67
C GLU A 315 -7.49 -12.48 1.53
N THR A 316 -6.76 -11.56 0.92
CA THR A 316 -6.29 -10.27 1.49
C THR A 316 -7.29 -9.13 1.23
N ASP A 317 -7.08 -7.96 1.84
CA ASP A 317 -7.97 -6.79 1.71
C ASP A 317 -7.42 -5.78 0.69
N PRO A 318 -8.09 -5.53 -0.46
CA PRO A 318 -7.60 -4.61 -1.51
C PRO A 318 -7.44 -3.14 -1.12
N PHE A 319 -7.77 -2.79 0.12
CA PHE A 319 -7.64 -1.45 0.68
C PHE A 319 -6.58 -1.37 1.78
N ASP A 320 -5.85 -2.45 2.05
CA ASP A 320 -4.89 -2.56 3.14
C ASP A 320 -3.57 -3.19 2.68
N GLU A 321 -2.54 -2.33 2.50
CA GLU A 321 -1.23 -2.70 1.95
C GLU A 321 -0.47 -3.78 2.75
N ASP A 322 -0.93 -4.17 3.94
CA ASP A 322 -0.31 -5.10 4.90
C ASP A 322 -1.43 -5.79 5.71
N SER A 323 -2.08 -6.79 5.11
CA SER A 323 -3.34 -7.40 5.62
C SER A 323 -3.21 -8.03 7.01
N ASP A 324 -2.01 -8.42 7.43
CA ASP A 324 -1.75 -9.03 8.74
C ASP A 324 -0.96 -8.16 9.73
N ASP A 325 -0.72 -6.89 9.37
CA ASP A 325 -0.10 -5.84 10.20
C ASP A 325 1.34 -6.20 10.68
N ASP A 326 2.09 -7.02 9.95
CA ASP A 326 3.39 -7.51 10.38
C ASP A 326 4.58 -6.60 9.98
N GLY A 327 4.31 -5.66 9.06
CA GLY A 327 5.24 -4.71 8.48
C GLY A 327 5.86 -5.15 7.16
N LEU A 328 5.20 -6.04 6.42
CA LEU A 328 5.55 -6.52 5.09
C LEU A 328 4.31 -6.44 4.19
N PHE A 329 4.44 -5.88 2.99
CA PHE A 329 3.27 -5.70 2.12
C PHE A 329 2.84 -7.01 1.46
N ASP A 330 1.54 -7.23 1.27
CA ASP A 330 0.99 -8.48 0.73
C ASP A 330 1.60 -8.82 -0.64
N GLY A 331 1.74 -7.80 -1.49
CA GLY A 331 2.43 -7.87 -2.77
C GLY A 331 3.89 -8.33 -2.65
N ASP A 332 4.64 -7.85 -1.67
CA ASP A 332 6.02 -8.25 -1.40
C ASP A 332 6.09 -9.69 -0.86
N GLU A 333 5.15 -10.06 0.00
CA GLU A 333 5.01 -11.41 0.55
C GLU A 333 4.79 -12.44 -0.54
N ILE A 334 3.89 -12.18 -1.49
CA ILE A 334 3.62 -13.10 -2.59
C ILE A 334 4.75 -13.11 -3.62
N ASN A 335 5.24 -11.93 -4.02
CA ASN A 335 6.16 -11.81 -5.16
C ASN A 335 7.64 -12.06 -4.79
N ILE A 336 8.06 -11.74 -3.56
CA ILE A 336 9.47 -11.74 -3.14
C ILE A 336 9.75 -12.80 -2.08
N TYR A 337 9.00 -12.80 -0.98
CA TYR A 337 9.33 -13.60 0.21
C TYR A 337 8.65 -14.97 0.22
N HIS A 338 7.56 -15.11 -0.53
CA HIS A 338 6.67 -16.27 -0.60
C HIS A 338 6.12 -16.68 0.77
N THR A 339 5.77 -15.70 1.60
CA THR A 339 5.09 -15.83 2.90
C THR A 339 3.57 -15.80 2.74
N ASP A 340 2.84 -15.99 3.83
CA ASP A 340 1.37 -16.00 3.87
C ASP A 340 0.88 -14.62 4.34
N PRO A 341 0.32 -13.77 3.46
CA PRO A 341 -0.01 -12.38 3.77
C PRO A 341 -1.18 -12.20 4.75
N THR A 342 -1.77 -13.30 5.19
CA THR A 342 -2.84 -13.29 6.20
C THR A 342 -2.36 -13.79 7.56
N ASN A 343 -1.06 -13.97 7.74
CA ASN A 343 -0.49 -14.62 8.91
C ASN A 343 0.91 -14.08 9.27
N GLU A 344 0.91 -13.21 10.30
CA GLU A 344 2.09 -12.49 10.81
C GLU A 344 3.36 -13.34 11.02
N ASP A 345 3.28 -14.66 11.19
CA ASP A 345 4.41 -15.55 11.44
C ASP A 345 4.23 -16.83 10.60
N SER A 346 4.71 -16.80 9.35
CA SER A 346 4.53 -17.87 8.36
C SER A 346 5.13 -19.20 8.82
N ASP A 347 6.29 -19.19 9.47
CA ASP A 347 6.99 -20.39 9.92
C ASP A 347 6.65 -20.83 11.36
N LYS A 348 5.94 -19.98 12.09
CA LYS A 348 5.40 -20.18 13.44
C LYS A 348 6.48 -20.33 14.51
N ASP A 349 7.58 -19.60 14.36
CA ASP A 349 8.69 -19.65 15.29
C ASP A 349 8.68 -18.63 16.44
N GLY A 350 7.81 -17.63 16.32
CA GLY A 350 7.61 -16.52 17.25
C GLY A 350 8.30 -15.21 16.85
N LEU A 351 8.73 -15.07 15.59
CA LEU A 351 9.11 -13.81 14.96
C LEU A 351 8.15 -13.56 13.81
N ASN A 352 7.73 -12.31 13.61
CA ASN A 352 6.92 -12.00 12.44
C ASN A 352 7.77 -11.78 11.19
N ASP A 353 7.22 -12.08 10.02
CA ASP A 353 7.91 -12.15 8.74
C ASP A 353 8.56 -10.81 8.39
N GLY A 354 7.86 -9.69 8.55
CA GLY A 354 8.40 -8.34 8.34
C GLY A 354 9.62 -8.03 9.22
N LEU A 355 9.66 -8.51 10.47
CA LEU A 355 10.81 -8.33 11.36
C LEU A 355 11.99 -9.23 10.98
N GLU A 356 11.71 -10.42 10.47
CA GLU A 356 12.72 -11.34 9.96
C GLU A 356 13.43 -10.78 8.74
N VAL A 357 12.66 -10.32 7.75
CA VAL A 357 13.15 -9.63 6.56
C VAL A 357 14.02 -8.43 6.96
N LYS A 358 13.54 -7.59 7.86
CA LYS A 358 14.28 -6.41 8.38
C LYS A 358 15.58 -6.79 9.09
N ARG A 359 15.65 -7.97 9.70
CA ARG A 359 16.85 -8.51 10.35
C ARG A 359 17.75 -9.31 9.40
N GLY A 360 17.28 -9.59 8.19
CA GLY A 360 17.95 -10.44 7.20
C GLY A 360 17.94 -11.92 7.57
N SER A 361 16.99 -12.37 8.40
CA SER A 361 16.64 -13.81 8.53
C SER A 361 15.65 -14.22 7.44
N ASN A 362 15.32 -15.51 7.37
CA ASN A 362 14.44 -16.04 6.34
C ASN A 362 13.08 -16.35 6.99
N PRO A 363 12.00 -15.66 6.59
CA PRO A 363 10.67 -15.77 7.22
C PRO A 363 10.01 -17.15 7.06
N LEU A 364 10.54 -18.01 6.19
CA LEU A 364 10.03 -19.37 5.97
C LEU A 364 10.81 -20.44 6.75
N LEU A 365 11.81 -20.07 7.56
CA LEU A 365 12.74 -21.01 8.16
C LEU A 365 12.91 -20.82 9.66
N TRP A 366 12.50 -21.87 10.40
CA TRP A 366 12.58 -21.88 11.85
C TRP A 366 13.96 -21.44 12.37
N ASP A 367 14.03 -20.24 12.91
CA ASP A 367 15.26 -19.46 13.05
C ASP A 367 15.99 -19.74 14.40
N ARG A 368 15.36 -20.59 15.24
CA ARG A 368 15.92 -21.10 16.51
C ARG A 368 17.25 -21.83 16.36
N TRP A 369 17.59 -22.36 15.18
CA TRP A 369 18.80 -23.15 14.99
C TRP A 369 20.08 -22.31 14.97
N GLY A 370 20.01 -21.02 14.59
CA GLY A 370 21.16 -20.10 14.62
C GLY A 370 21.71 -19.85 16.02
N ARG A 371 20.81 -19.69 17.02
CA ARG A 371 21.21 -19.53 18.43
C ARG A 371 21.69 -20.83 19.07
N LEU A 372 21.12 -21.98 18.69
CA LEU A 372 21.48 -23.28 19.27
C LEU A 372 22.88 -23.76 18.84
N PHE A 373 23.29 -23.52 17.60
CA PHE A 373 24.66 -23.82 17.15
C PHE A 373 25.70 -22.97 17.88
N GLY A 374 25.43 -21.68 18.09
CA GLY A 374 26.35 -20.75 18.75
C GLY A 374 26.48 -20.96 20.26
N LEU A 375 25.36 -21.09 20.97
CA LEU A 375 25.39 -21.16 22.45
C LEU A 375 25.61 -22.55 23.02
N TYR A 376 25.19 -23.63 22.34
CA TYR A 376 25.26 -24.98 22.91
C TYR A 376 26.31 -25.87 22.24
N LEU A 377 26.48 -25.78 20.92
CA LEU A 377 27.45 -26.62 20.21
C LEU A 377 28.87 -26.07 20.30
N LEU A 378 29.08 -24.75 20.33
CA LEU A 378 30.41 -24.15 20.46
C LEU A 378 31.11 -24.49 21.80
N PRO A 379 30.48 -24.36 22.98
CA PRO A 379 31.10 -24.82 24.23
C PRO A 379 31.24 -26.34 24.32
N LEU A 380 30.34 -27.13 23.72
CA LEU A 380 30.50 -28.59 23.64
C LEU A 380 31.69 -28.97 22.75
N TYR A 381 31.85 -28.32 21.61
CA TYR A 381 32.96 -28.50 20.68
C TYR A 381 34.30 -28.08 21.32
N LEU A 382 34.33 -26.93 22.00
CA LEU A 382 35.48 -26.50 22.79
C LEU A 382 35.78 -27.45 23.97
N ALA A 383 34.75 -28.02 24.62
CA ALA A 383 34.91 -29.04 25.66
C ALA A 383 35.53 -30.33 25.07
N ILE A 384 35.10 -30.76 23.89
CA ILE A 384 35.68 -31.93 23.20
C ILE A 384 37.16 -31.66 22.84
N ILE A 385 37.48 -30.48 22.30
CA ILE A 385 38.86 -30.09 21.97
C ILE A 385 39.71 -30.03 23.23
N THR A 386 39.23 -29.42 24.32
CA THR A 386 39.98 -29.32 25.57
C THR A 386 40.22 -30.70 26.19
N VAL A 387 39.24 -31.61 26.15
CA VAL A 387 39.41 -33.01 26.57
C VAL A 387 40.43 -33.72 25.70
N MET A 388 40.39 -33.57 24.37
CA MET A 388 41.40 -34.14 23.47
C MET A 388 42.81 -33.60 23.75
N VAL A 389 42.95 -32.29 24.00
CA VAL A 389 44.23 -31.67 24.39
C VAL A 389 44.72 -32.20 25.73
N ILE A 390 43.85 -32.35 26.73
CA ILE A 390 44.21 -32.93 28.04
C ILE A 390 44.66 -34.39 27.89
N ILE A 391 43.96 -35.20 27.09
CA ILE A 391 44.34 -36.59 26.80
C ILE A 391 45.71 -36.63 26.11
N SER A 392 45.93 -35.77 25.11
CA SER A 392 47.21 -35.66 24.38
C SER A 392 48.36 -35.26 25.32
N LEU A 393 48.15 -34.26 26.19
CA LEU A 393 49.14 -33.84 27.18
C LEU A 393 49.42 -34.92 28.23
N ARG A 394 48.39 -35.65 28.70
CA ARG A 394 48.56 -36.81 29.60
C ARG A 394 49.38 -37.91 28.93
N LYS A 395 49.12 -38.20 27.65
CA LYS A 395 49.88 -39.20 26.87
C LYS A 395 51.35 -38.77 26.74
N ARG A 396 51.61 -37.51 26.39
CA ARG A 396 52.97 -36.94 26.32
C ARG A 396 53.70 -37.01 27.67
N ARG A 397 53.02 -36.67 28.78
CA ARG A 397 53.60 -36.79 30.14
C ARG A 397 53.95 -38.24 30.48
N LYS A 398 53.04 -39.19 30.27
CA LYS A 398 53.32 -40.62 30.50
C LYS A 398 54.51 -41.11 29.67
N ARG A 399 54.58 -40.75 28.40
CA ARG A 399 55.72 -41.09 27.52
C ARG A 399 57.03 -40.53 28.06
N LYS A 400 57.04 -39.25 28.49
CA LYS A 400 58.23 -38.61 29.08
C LYS A 400 58.69 -39.31 30.36
N THR A 401 57.77 -39.63 31.28
CA THR A 401 58.13 -40.33 32.52
C THR A 401 58.64 -41.75 32.24
N ARG A 402 58.02 -42.51 31.32
CA ARG A 402 58.50 -43.83 30.91
C ARG A 402 59.90 -43.76 30.30
N LYS A 403 60.15 -42.78 29.42
CA LYS A 403 61.47 -42.54 28.82
C LYS A 403 62.53 -42.22 29.86
N GLU A 404 62.23 -41.34 30.82
CA GLU A 404 63.15 -40.98 31.91
C GLU A 404 63.46 -42.18 32.82
N GLN A 405 62.47 -43.01 33.14
CA GLN A 405 62.67 -44.22 33.93
C GLN A 405 63.51 -45.28 33.19
N LEU A 406 63.23 -45.51 31.90
CA LEU A 406 64.05 -46.41 31.05
C LEU A 406 65.50 -45.92 30.95
N LEU A 407 65.71 -44.62 30.71
CA LEU A 407 67.04 -44.01 30.66
C LEU A 407 67.79 -44.11 31.99
N LYS A 408 67.10 -43.98 33.13
CA LYS A 408 67.70 -44.16 34.46
C LYS A 408 68.08 -45.62 34.71
N ILE A 409 67.21 -46.55 34.35
CA ILE A 409 67.47 -47.99 34.47
C ILE A 409 68.68 -48.39 33.63
N ILE A 410 68.79 -47.91 32.39
CA ILE A 410 69.94 -48.19 31.50
C ILE A 410 71.25 -47.59 32.05
N LYS A 411 71.19 -46.49 32.81
CA LYS A 411 72.38 -45.90 33.46
C LYS A 411 72.83 -46.64 34.71
N ASP A 412 71.91 -47.18 35.51
CA ASP A 412 72.21 -47.69 36.85
C ASP A 412 72.17 -49.24 36.95
N TYR A 413 71.54 -49.95 36.01
CA TYR A 413 71.37 -51.41 36.04
C TYR A 413 71.51 -52.04 34.64
N ASP A 414 72.51 -52.89 34.45
CA ASP A 414 72.78 -53.60 33.18
C ASP A 414 71.70 -54.64 32.79
N LYS A 415 70.70 -54.90 33.64
CA LYS A 415 69.74 -56.01 33.51
C LYS A 415 68.37 -55.65 34.10
N LEU A 416 67.31 -55.66 33.29
CA LEU A 416 65.92 -55.43 33.70
C LEU A 416 65.16 -56.76 33.73
N SER A 417 64.47 -57.09 34.82
CA SER A 417 63.64 -58.31 34.85
C SER A 417 62.36 -58.15 34.03
N LEU A 418 61.83 -59.26 33.52
CA LEU A 418 60.59 -59.27 32.73
C LEU A 418 59.40 -58.67 33.50
N ASP A 419 59.30 -58.95 34.80
CA ASP A 419 58.26 -58.38 35.67
C ASP A 419 58.38 -56.86 35.82
N GLN A 420 59.62 -56.35 35.95
CA GLN A 420 59.87 -54.91 36.07
C GLN A 420 59.52 -54.19 34.77
N MET A 421 59.84 -54.78 33.61
CA MET A 421 59.47 -54.23 32.30
C MET A 421 57.96 -54.26 32.07
N ALA A 422 57.29 -55.36 32.44
CA ALA A 422 55.83 -55.49 32.34
C ALA A 422 55.12 -54.44 33.20
N GLN A 423 55.59 -54.20 34.43
CA GLN A 423 55.05 -53.16 35.31
C GLN A 423 55.30 -51.75 34.75
N LEU A 424 56.49 -51.47 34.23
CA LEU A 424 56.84 -50.16 33.67
C LEU A 424 55.99 -49.81 32.44
N MET A 425 55.81 -50.79 31.56
CA MET A 425 55.05 -50.66 30.33
C MET A 425 53.53 -50.87 30.56
N GLN A 426 53.13 -51.27 31.77
CA GLN A 426 51.73 -51.51 32.18
C GLN A 426 51.05 -52.65 31.39
N PHE A 427 51.79 -53.71 31.05
CA PHE A 427 51.20 -54.93 30.53
C PHE A 427 50.41 -55.66 31.63
N LYS A 428 49.32 -56.32 31.24
CA LYS A 428 48.42 -57.04 32.18
C LYS A 428 49.09 -58.28 32.77
N ASP A 429 49.93 -58.94 31.98
CA ASP A 429 50.74 -60.08 32.39
C ASP A 429 52.06 -60.11 31.58
N THR A 430 53.01 -60.90 32.04
CA THR A 430 54.31 -61.08 31.38
C THR A 430 54.18 -61.83 30.05
N LYS A 431 53.19 -62.70 29.89
CA LYS A 431 52.94 -63.43 28.63
C LYS A 431 52.61 -62.51 27.46
N THR A 432 51.75 -61.52 27.68
CA THR A 432 51.40 -60.53 26.64
C THR A 432 52.61 -59.67 26.26
N LEU A 433 53.49 -59.38 27.22
CA LEU A 433 54.76 -58.70 26.97
C LEU A 433 55.70 -59.59 26.12
N GLU A 434 55.82 -60.87 26.43
CA GLU A 434 56.64 -61.83 25.67
C GLU A 434 56.17 -61.95 24.22
N GLU A 435 54.86 -62.15 24.01
CA GLU A 435 54.26 -62.21 22.67
C GLU A 435 54.49 -60.92 21.87
N TRP A 436 54.42 -59.76 22.53
CA TRP A 436 54.73 -58.49 21.89
C TRP A 436 56.21 -58.37 21.50
N ILE A 437 57.12 -58.75 22.40
CA ILE A 437 58.57 -58.69 22.16
C ILE A 437 58.98 -59.63 21.00
N ILE A 438 58.40 -60.83 20.89
CA ILE A 438 58.71 -61.79 19.82
C ILE A 438 58.32 -61.25 18.43
N ASN A 439 57.29 -60.41 18.37
CA ASN A 439 56.84 -59.80 17.11
C ASN A 439 57.60 -58.52 16.75
N LEU A 440 58.59 -58.10 17.55
CA LEU A 440 59.50 -57.02 17.17
C LEU A 440 60.55 -57.54 16.16
N PRO A 441 61.02 -56.68 15.23
CA PRO A 441 62.10 -57.05 14.32
C PRO A 441 63.37 -57.42 15.12
N GLU A 442 64.18 -58.35 14.58
CA GLU A 442 65.19 -59.18 15.27
C GLU A 442 66.25 -58.45 16.12
N ASN A 443 66.30 -57.12 16.12
CA ASN A 443 67.37 -56.32 16.74
C ASN A 443 66.86 -55.30 17.78
N THR A 444 65.66 -55.44 18.35
CA THR A 444 65.09 -54.42 19.26
C THR A 444 65.18 -54.79 20.75
N LEU A 445 64.74 -55.99 21.11
CA LEU A 445 64.74 -56.52 22.48
C LEU A 445 64.94 -58.04 22.41
N LEU A 446 65.68 -58.61 23.36
CA LEU A 446 65.84 -60.05 23.53
C LEU A 446 65.51 -60.46 24.95
N ILE A 447 64.73 -61.53 25.06
CA ILE A 447 64.43 -62.16 26.35
C ILE A 447 65.44 -63.28 26.56
N LYS A 448 66.20 -63.20 27.65
CA LYS A 448 67.11 -64.27 28.06
C LYS A 448 67.07 -64.44 29.58
N ASP A 449 66.89 -65.67 30.04
CA ASP A 449 66.87 -66.00 31.48
C ASP A 449 65.91 -65.13 32.31
N ASN A 450 64.69 -64.88 31.79
CA ASN A 450 63.66 -64.03 32.39
C ASN A 450 64.05 -62.54 32.54
N GLN A 451 64.99 -62.08 31.72
CA GLN A 451 65.46 -60.70 31.65
C GLN A 451 65.27 -60.14 30.24
N VAL A 452 64.92 -58.86 30.16
CA VAL A 452 64.80 -58.12 28.90
C VAL A 452 66.12 -57.40 28.65
N ILE A 453 66.78 -57.75 27.55
CA ILE A 453 68.04 -57.18 27.10
C ILE A 453 67.74 -56.35 25.85
N ILE A 454 68.06 -55.06 25.87
CA ILE A 454 68.00 -54.23 24.67
C ILE A 454 69.18 -54.61 23.78
N LEU A 455 68.93 -55.11 22.56
CA LEU A 455 69.99 -55.58 21.66
C LEU A 455 70.38 -54.50 20.63
N GLU A 456 71.68 -54.46 20.36
CA GLU A 456 72.46 -53.75 19.33
C GLU A 456 73.01 -52.31 19.54
N GLU A 457 74.33 -52.24 19.28
CA GLU A 457 75.31 -51.16 19.03
C GLU A 457 75.26 -49.79 19.76
N SER A 458 74.66 -49.69 20.95
CA SER A 458 74.62 -48.42 21.71
C SER A 458 75.33 -48.44 23.08
N ARG A 459 76.31 -49.32 23.30
CA ARG A 459 77.13 -49.29 24.54
C ARG A 459 78.11 -48.11 24.63
N THR A 460 78.22 -47.25 23.62
CA THR A 460 79.22 -46.17 23.59
C THR A 460 78.65 -44.75 23.46
N ASN A 461 77.34 -44.55 23.20
CA ASN A 461 76.76 -43.21 23.11
C ASN A 461 75.32 -43.12 23.62
N LEU A 462 75.11 -42.22 24.60
CA LEU A 462 73.83 -41.97 25.26
C LEU A 462 72.77 -41.35 24.34
N SER A 463 73.18 -40.71 23.23
CA SER A 463 72.24 -40.16 22.24
C SER A 463 71.55 -41.27 21.42
N VAL A 464 72.31 -42.30 21.04
CA VAL A 464 71.81 -43.44 20.25
C VAL A 464 70.84 -44.29 21.06
N ALA A 465 71.13 -44.48 22.36
CA ALA A 465 70.22 -45.17 23.28
C ALA A 465 68.87 -44.42 23.44
N ALA A 466 68.88 -43.09 23.42
CA ALA A 466 67.66 -42.30 23.51
C ALA A 466 66.78 -42.42 22.26
N GLU A 467 67.38 -42.54 21.07
CA GLU A 467 66.67 -42.76 19.80
C GLU A 467 66.04 -44.15 19.73
N ALA A 468 66.77 -45.20 20.13
CA ALA A 468 66.24 -46.56 20.19
C ALA A 468 65.04 -46.68 21.16
N ILE A 469 65.11 -46.00 22.32
CA ILE A 469 63.99 -45.94 23.27
C ILE A 469 62.80 -45.18 22.69
N ASP A 470 63.04 -44.12 21.90
CA ASP A 470 61.96 -43.38 21.24
C ASP A 470 61.24 -44.24 20.19
N GLU A 471 61.97 -45.02 19.40
CA GLU A 471 61.40 -45.97 18.44
C GLU A 471 60.59 -47.06 19.16
N LEU A 472 61.13 -47.61 20.26
CA LEU A 472 60.44 -48.61 21.08
C LEU A 472 59.15 -48.07 21.70
N LEU A 473 59.17 -46.85 22.24
CA LEU A 473 57.98 -46.20 22.77
C LEU A 473 56.95 -45.88 21.67
N GLN A 474 57.40 -45.54 20.46
CA GLN A 474 56.51 -45.33 19.33
C GLN A 474 55.77 -46.62 18.93
N ARG A 475 56.50 -47.73 18.78
CA ARG A 475 55.91 -49.04 18.46
C ARG A 475 54.99 -49.55 19.56
N PHE A 476 55.33 -49.28 20.82
CA PHE A 476 54.44 -49.59 21.94
C PHE A 476 53.13 -48.79 21.89
N GLU A 477 53.18 -47.51 21.52
CA GLU A 477 51.96 -46.71 21.34
C GLU A 477 51.08 -47.21 20.18
N GLU A 478 51.68 -47.74 19.11
CA GLU A 478 50.96 -48.39 18.00
C GLU A 478 50.27 -49.68 18.47
N PHE A 479 50.96 -50.49 19.28
CA PHE A 479 50.37 -51.67 19.92
C PHE A 479 49.20 -51.31 20.84
N GLU A 480 49.34 -50.30 21.70
CA GLU A 480 48.24 -49.82 22.56
C GLU A 480 47.03 -49.33 21.74
N ARG A 481 47.26 -48.73 20.56
CA ARG A 481 46.18 -48.32 19.64
C ARG A 481 45.47 -49.51 19.02
N GLN A 482 46.21 -50.53 18.56
CA GLN A 482 45.63 -51.74 17.97
C GLN A 482 44.80 -52.54 18.98
N GLN A 483 45.22 -52.58 20.24
CA GLN A 483 44.47 -53.24 21.32
C GLN A 483 43.19 -52.46 21.70
N LYS A 484 43.23 -51.12 21.65
CA LYS A 484 42.06 -50.27 21.93
C LYS A 484 41.05 -50.21 20.78
N GLY A 485 41.50 -50.30 19.52
CA GLY A 485 40.61 -50.27 18.34
C GLY A 485 39.78 -51.55 18.14
N LYS A 486 39.96 -52.56 18.98
CA LYS A 486 39.17 -53.81 18.99
C LYS A 486 38.03 -53.83 20.02
N ASN A 487 37.86 -52.77 20.83
CA ASN A 487 36.83 -52.65 21.87
C ASN A 487 35.93 -51.44 21.65
#